data_AF-A0A379WTG6-F1
#
_entry.id   AF-A0A379WTG6-F1
#
_cell.length_a   1.000
_cell.length_b   1.000
_cell.length_c   1.000
_cell.angle_alpha   90.00
_cell.angle_beta   90.00
_cell.angle_gamma   90.00
#
_symmetry.space_group_name_H-M   'P 1'
#
loop_
_entity.id
_entity.type
_entity.pdbx_description
1 polymer ?
#
loop_
_entity_poly.entity_id
_entity_poly.type
_entity_poly.pdbx_seq_one_letter_code
_entity_poly.pdbx_strand_id
1 'polypeptide(L)'
;MNNLTAGLAKLGQTPYYARDMQVTLPAALFVPNSLLNQFRREAIDMLDAARLAHYQRGRRKPVAQPAPVYPQTHLSFLANVYNHKAREFYHRYGVQLIDAAYEAHQEKGEVPVMITKHCLRFAFNLCPKQAKGNIKSWKATPMQLVHGDEVLTLKFDCRPCEMHVIGKIKNHLLKMPQPGSVVASVSPEALMKTLPKRRGV
;
A
#
# COMPACT_ATOMS: atom_id res chain seq x y z
N MET A 1 10.76 -3.70 48.09
CA MET A 1 9.89 -4.44 47.14
C MET A 1 9.54 -3.63 45.88
N ASN A 2 9.18 -2.34 45.98
CA ASN A 2 8.83 -1.49 44.82
C ASN A 2 9.90 -1.38 43.70
N ASN A 3 11.19 -1.56 44.02
CA ASN A 3 12.26 -1.47 43.03
C ASN A 3 12.34 -2.72 42.11
N LEU A 4 11.96 -3.90 42.62
CA LEU A 4 11.94 -5.14 41.82
C LEU A 4 10.83 -5.07 40.76
N THR A 5 9.64 -4.66 41.19
CA THR A 5 8.49 -4.52 40.29
C THR A 5 8.72 -3.42 39.25
N ALA A 6 9.22 -2.26 39.69
CA ALA A 6 9.58 -1.17 38.77
C ALA A 6 10.70 -1.55 37.80
N GLY A 7 11.66 -2.39 38.21
CA GLY A 7 12.73 -2.89 37.37
C GLY A 7 12.24 -3.82 36.26
N LEU A 8 11.38 -4.78 36.61
CA LEU A 8 10.81 -5.74 35.67
C LEU A 8 9.77 -5.11 34.72
N ALA A 9 9.05 -4.07 35.17
CA ALA A 9 8.01 -3.41 34.38
C ALA A 9 8.56 -2.51 33.25
N LYS A 10 9.88 -2.31 33.15
CA LYS A 10 10.54 -1.48 32.12
C LYS A 10 10.57 -2.17 30.74
N LEU A 11 9.40 -2.24 30.10
CA LEU A 11 9.18 -2.92 28.81
C LEU A 11 9.04 -1.98 27.59
N GLY A 12 9.30 -0.68 27.75
CA GLY A 12 8.99 0.38 26.75
C GLY A 12 9.70 0.31 25.39
N GLN A 13 10.56 -0.70 25.15
CA GLN A 13 11.19 -0.97 23.85
C GLN A 13 10.70 -2.28 23.22
N THR A 14 9.62 -2.85 23.77
CA THR A 14 9.03 -4.10 23.32
C THR A 14 7.54 -3.89 23.03
N PRO A 15 6.88 -4.78 22.28
CA PRO A 15 5.43 -4.70 22.09
C PRO A 15 4.63 -5.12 23.35
N TYR A 16 5.31 -5.46 24.45
CA TYR A 16 4.69 -5.96 25.67
C TYR A 16 4.50 -4.85 26.70
N TYR A 17 3.44 -4.97 27.50
CA TYR A 17 3.21 -4.16 28.68
C TYR A 17 2.82 -5.06 29.85
N ALA A 18 3.29 -4.72 31.05
CA ALA A 18 2.98 -5.49 32.25
C ALA A 18 1.50 -5.25 32.62
N ARG A 19 0.72 -6.34 32.70
CA ARG A 19 -0.67 -6.30 33.19
C ARG A 19 -0.77 -6.64 34.66
N ASP A 20 -0.06 -7.69 35.07
CA ASP A 20 0.05 -8.15 36.45
C ASP A 20 1.49 -8.57 36.72
N MET A 21 1.95 -8.40 37.96
CA MET A 21 3.29 -8.77 38.39
C MET A 21 3.30 -9.17 39.86
N GLN A 22 3.62 -10.44 40.10
CA GLN A 22 3.68 -11.01 41.44
C GLN A 22 5.12 -11.36 41.78
N VAL A 23 5.61 -10.84 42.91
CA VAL A 23 6.97 -11.11 43.40
C VAL A 23 6.84 -11.93 44.68
N THR A 24 6.96 -13.25 44.53
CA THR A 24 6.89 -14.20 45.64
C THR A 24 8.29 -14.59 46.07
N LEU A 25 8.83 -13.88 47.06
CA LEU A 25 10.14 -14.17 47.67
C LEU A 25 9.94 -14.60 49.13
N PRO A 26 10.65 -15.64 49.61
CA PRO A 26 10.50 -16.14 50.98
C PRO A 26 11.01 -15.16 52.05
N ALA A 27 11.86 -14.21 51.67
CA ALA A 27 12.36 -13.13 52.53
C ALA A 27 12.68 -11.88 51.68
N ALA A 28 13.02 -10.76 52.33
CA ALA A 28 13.49 -9.54 51.67
C ALA A 28 14.92 -9.71 51.12
N LEU A 29 15.07 -10.53 50.08
CA LEU A 29 16.34 -10.78 49.42
C LEU A 29 16.72 -9.62 48.51
N PHE A 30 18.01 -9.30 48.49
CA PHE A 30 18.57 -8.34 47.55
C PHE A 30 18.77 -9.01 46.18
N VAL A 31 18.29 -8.34 45.12
CA VAL A 31 18.52 -8.76 43.72
C VAL A 31 19.24 -7.64 42.98
N PRO A 32 20.45 -7.88 42.44
CA PRO A 32 21.15 -6.92 41.59
C PRO A 32 20.32 -6.49 40.37
N ASN A 33 20.38 -5.20 40.03
CA ASN A 33 19.70 -4.65 38.85
C ASN A 33 20.16 -5.29 37.54
N SER A 34 21.41 -5.76 37.45
CA SER A 34 21.93 -6.48 36.29
C SER A 34 21.16 -7.79 36.04
N LEU A 35 20.88 -8.55 37.11
CA LEU A 35 20.12 -9.79 37.03
C LEU A 35 18.64 -9.52 36.69
N LEU A 36 18.04 -8.47 37.25
CA LEU A 36 16.67 -8.06 36.86
C LEU A 36 16.58 -7.70 35.36
N ASN A 37 17.57 -6.99 34.85
CA ASN A 37 17.65 -6.69 33.42
C ASN A 37 17.87 -7.93 32.55
N GLN A 38 18.61 -8.92 33.05
CA GLN A 38 18.78 -10.20 32.38
C GLN A 38 17.46 -10.99 32.35
N PHE A 39 16.81 -11.20 33.50
CA PHE A 39 15.52 -11.90 33.57
C PHE A 39 14.45 -11.24 32.71
N ARG A 40 14.42 -9.90 32.66
CA ARG A 40 13.51 -9.17 31.79
C ARG A 40 13.75 -9.49 30.31
N ARG A 41 15.01 -9.51 29.87
CA ARG A 41 15.36 -9.85 28.47
C ARG A 41 14.98 -11.29 28.14
N GLU A 42 15.33 -12.23 28.99
CA GLU A 42 14.98 -13.65 28.82
C GLU A 42 13.46 -13.85 28.76
N ALA A 43 12.70 -13.19 29.63
CA ALA A 43 11.24 -13.25 29.59
C ALA A 43 10.66 -12.66 28.29
N ILE A 44 11.22 -11.56 27.77
CA ILE A 44 10.83 -10.98 26.49
C ILE A 44 11.11 -11.97 25.35
N ASP A 45 12.29 -12.60 25.34
CA ASP A 45 12.66 -13.58 24.30
C ASP A 45 11.72 -14.79 24.32
N MET A 46 11.35 -15.27 25.51
CA MET A 46 10.36 -16.35 25.68
C MET A 46 8.97 -15.92 25.19
N LEU A 47 8.55 -14.68 25.48
CA LEU A 47 7.27 -14.15 24.98
C LEU A 47 7.26 -14.04 23.46
N ASP A 48 8.36 -13.61 22.84
CA ASP A 48 8.48 -13.54 21.39
C ASP A 48 8.42 -14.92 20.73
N ALA A 49 9.13 -15.90 21.28
CA ALA A 49 9.06 -17.28 20.83
C ALA A 49 7.63 -17.84 20.94
N ALA A 50 6.97 -17.62 22.08
CA ALA A 50 5.57 -18.04 22.28
C ALA A 50 4.62 -17.33 21.30
N ARG A 51 4.75 -16.02 21.12
CA ARG A 51 3.92 -15.23 20.19
C ARG A 51 4.05 -15.74 18.76
N LEU A 52 5.25 -16.09 18.32
CA LEU A 52 5.50 -16.65 16.99
C LEU A 52 4.95 -18.08 16.86
N ALA A 53 5.15 -18.92 17.87
CA ALA A 53 4.63 -20.29 17.88
C ALA A 53 3.09 -20.34 17.86
N HIS A 54 2.44 -19.37 18.52
CA HIS A 54 0.98 -19.25 18.56
C HIS A 54 0.40 -18.33 17.49
N TYR A 55 1.23 -17.77 16.59
CA TYR A 55 0.73 -16.92 15.51
C TYR A 55 -0.12 -17.73 14.53
N GLN A 56 -1.43 -17.56 14.59
CA GLN A 56 -2.34 -18.12 13.61
C GLN A 56 -2.47 -17.18 12.42
N ARG A 57 -1.98 -17.61 11.25
CA ARG A 57 -2.14 -16.84 10.01
C ARG A 57 -3.63 -16.76 9.67
N GLY A 58 -4.14 -15.53 9.59
CA GLY A 58 -5.51 -15.29 9.14
C GLY A 58 -5.76 -15.94 7.78
N ARG A 59 -6.88 -16.66 7.67
CA ARG A 59 -7.33 -17.23 6.39
C ARG A 59 -8.34 -16.28 5.73
N ARG A 60 -8.39 -16.31 4.40
CA ARG A 60 -9.41 -15.59 3.63
C ARG A 60 -10.80 -16.07 4.08
N LYS A 61 -11.69 -15.14 4.44
CA LYS A 61 -13.09 -15.46 4.73
C LYS A 61 -13.77 -16.07 3.50
N PRO A 62 -14.77 -16.95 3.67
CA PRO A 62 -15.57 -17.44 2.54
C PRO A 62 -16.23 -16.26 1.81
N VAL A 63 -16.54 -16.47 0.53
CA VAL A 63 -17.31 -15.49 -0.26
C VAL A 63 -18.73 -15.41 0.32
N ALA A 64 -19.27 -14.20 0.42
CA ALA A 64 -20.64 -13.99 0.90
C ALA A 64 -21.68 -14.66 -0.02
N GLN A 65 -22.84 -15.00 0.55
CA GLN A 65 -24.00 -15.51 -0.18
C GLN A 65 -25.19 -14.55 0.05
N PRO A 66 -25.76 -13.92 -1.00
CA PRO A 66 -25.34 -14.03 -2.40
C PRO A 66 -23.96 -13.40 -2.65
N ALA A 67 -23.34 -13.76 -3.78
CA ALA A 67 -22.08 -13.18 -4.19
C ALA A 67 -22.23 -11.65 -4.35
N PRO A 68 -21.26 -10.84 -3.87
CA PRO A 68 -21.31 -9.39 -4.01
C PRO A 68 -21.26 -8.99 -5.48
N VAL A 69 -22.01 -7.97 -5.89
CA VAL A 69 -21.95 -7.42 -7.25
C VAL A 69 -21.04 -6.21 -7.26
N TYR A 70 -20.19 -6.09 -8.28
CA TYR A 70 -19.32 -4.93 -8.45
C TYR A 70 -20.15 -3.69 -8.80
N PRO A 71 -19.87 -2.50 -8.21
CA PRO A 71 -20.73 -1.32 -8.40
C PRO A 71 -20.81 -0.81 -9.85
N GLN A 72 -19.78 -1.08 -10.65
CA GLN A 72 -19.67 -0.61 -12.04
C GLN A 72 -19.85 -1.78 -13.00
N THR A 73 -20.62 -1.60 -14.07
CA THR A 73 -20.81 -2.61 -15.13
C THR A 73 -19.77 -2.48 -16.26
N HIS A 74 -19.12 -1.33 -16.38
CA HIS A 74 -18.04 -1.05 -17.31
C HIS A 74 -16.81 -0.53 -16.57
N LEU A 75 -15.67 -1.17 -16.79
CA LEU A 75 -14.37 -0.75 -16.30
C LEU A 75 -13.53 -0.23 -17.45
N SER A 76 -13.11 1.04 -17.36
CA SER A 76 -12.17 1.61 -18.31
C SER A 76 -10.73 1.22 -18.01
N PHE A 77 -9.78 1.64 -18.86
CA PHE A 77 -8.35 1.41 -18.66
C PHE A 77 -7.84 1.84 -17.27
N LEU A 78 -8.51 2.81 -16.62
CA LEU A 78 -8.19 3.30 -15.27
C LEU A 78 -8.33 2.23 -14.17
N ALA A 79 -9.08 1.16 -14.42
CA ALA A 79 -9.23 0.05 -13.49
C ALA A 79 -8.02 -0.91 -13.49
N ASN A 80 -7.04 -0.71 -14.39
CA ASN A 80 -5.81 -1.49 -14.49
C ASN A 80 -6.04 -3.02 -14.55
N VAL A 81 -7.13 -3.43 -15.20
CA VAL A 81 -7.47 -4.86 -15.38
C VAL A 81 -6.62 -5.45 -16.51
N TYR A 82 -5.37 -5.80 -16.17
CA TYR A 82 -4.38 -6.21 -17.15
C TYR A 82 -4.43 -7.72 -17.47
N ASN A 83 -4.41 -8.57 -16.45
CA ASN A 83 -4.28 -10.03 -16.61
C ASN A 83 -5.63 -10.77 -16.73
N HIS A 84 -5.62 -11.99 -17.27
CA HIS A 84 -6.82 -12.79 -17.49
C HIS A 84 -7.57 -13.14 -16.19
N LYS A 85 -6.86 -13.46 -15.10
CA LYS A 85 -7.49 -13.80 -13.81
C LYS A 85 -8.27 -12.64 -13.23
N ALA A 86 -7.78 -11.41 -13.42
CA ALA A 86 -8.47 -10.21 -13.02
C ALA A 86 -9.76 -10.02 -13.85
N ARG A 87 -9.69 -10.20 -15.18
CA ARG A 87 -10.89 -10.15 -16.03
C ARG A 87 -11.95 -11.17 -15.61
N GLU A 88 -11.57 -12.43 -15.40
CA GLU A 88 -12.48 -13.47 -14.91
C GLU A 88 -13.10 -13.12 -13.56
N PHE A 89 -12.31 -12.53 -12.65
CA PHE A 89 -12.79 -12.07 -11.36
C PHE A 89 -13.89 -11.00 -11.53
N TYR A 90 -13.64 -9.96 -12.32
CA TYR A 90 -14.60 -8.88 -12.50
C TYR A 90 -15.87 -9.35 -13.23
N HIS A 91 -15.74 -10.19 -14.27
CA HIS A 91 -16.91 -10.77 -14.95
C HIS A 91 -17.76 -11.62 -14.02
N ARG A 92 -17.14 -12.43 -13.15
CA ARG A 92 -17.86 -13.22 -12.12
C ARG A 92 -18.70 -12.34 -11.20
N TYR A 93 -18.28 -11.11 -10.96
CA TYR A 93 -18.96 -10.15 -10.09
C TYR A 93 -19.80 -9.12 -10.85
N GLY A 94 -20.21 -9.43 -12.09
CA GLY A 94 -21.24 -8.68 -12.82
C GLY A 94 -20.72 -7.56 -13.72
N VAL A 95 -19.40 -7.39 -13.85
CA VAL A 95 -18.83 -6.46 -14.83
C VAL A 95 -19.02 -7.04 -16.23
N GLN A 96 -19.59 -6.26 -17.14
CA GLN A 96 -19.91 -6.70 -18.50
C GLN A 96 -18.81 -6.32 -19.49
N LEU A 97 -18.32 -5.08 -19.41
CA LEU A 97 -17.30 -4.55 -20.30
C LEU A 97 -16.05 -4.19 -19.51
N ILE A 98 -14.88 -4.60 -20.00
CA ILE A 98 -13.58 -4.30 -19.40
C ILE A 98 -12.64 -3.87 -20.52
N ASP A 99 -12.31 -2.59 -20.53
CA ASP A 99 -11.34 -2.04 -21.48
C ASP A 99 -9.93 -2.55 -21.14
N ALA A 100 -9.04 -2.54 -22.13
CA ALA A 100 -7.65 -2.92 -21.89
C ALA A 100 -6.98 -1.92 -20.95
N ALA A 101 -6.26 -2.43 -19.94
CA ALA A 101 -5.40 -1.60 -19.11
C ALA A 101 -4.37 -0.83 -19.97
N TYR A 102 -3.92 0.32 -19.47
CA TYR A 102 -3.04 1.24 -20.21
C TYR A 102 -1.75 0.55 -20.70
N GLU A 103 -1.19 -0.33 -19.88
CA GLU A 103 0.03 -1.10 -20.14
C GLU A 103 -0.14 -2.14 -21.26
N ALA A 104 -1.37 -2.41 -21.72
CA ALA A 104 -1.63 -3.27 -22.87
C ALA A 104 -1.41 -2.56 -24.22
N HIS A 105 -0.97 -1.30 -24.20
CA HIS A 105 -0.60 -0.52 -25.39
C HIS A 105 -1.76 -0.29 -26.39
N GLN A 106 -3.00 -0.41 -25.94
CA GLN A 106 -4.19 -0.17 -26.77
C GLN A 106 -4.60 1.31 -26.76
N GLU A 107 -4.40 2.00 -25.64
CA GLU A 107 -4.67 3.43 -25.50
C GLU A 107 -3.49 4.29 -26.01
N LYS A 108 -3.56 4.69 -27.29
CA LYS A 108 -2.50 5.48 -27.96
C LYS A 108 -2.72 7.00 -27.90
N GLY A 109 -3.89 7.42 -27.43
CA GLY A 109 -4.28 8.83 -27.32
C GLY A 109 -3.67 9.54 -26.12
N GLU A 110 -4.06 10.80 -25.94
CA GLU A 110 -3.83 11.55 -24.72
C GLU A 110 -4.91 11.20 -23.69
N VAL A 111 -4.50 10.53 -22.61
CA VAL A 111 -5.41 10.05 -21.56
C VAL A 111 -4.89 10.44 -20.18
N PRO A 112 -5.75 10.52 -19.15
CA PRO A 112 -5.30 10.70 -17.78
C PRO A 112 -4.49 9.48 -17.33
N VAL A 113 -3.19 9.68 -17.08
CA VAL A 113 -2.29 8.65 -16.55
C VAL A 113 -2.16 8.71 -15.03
N MET A 114 -2.55 9.84 -14.42
CA MET A 114 -2.63 10.00 -12.97
C MET A 114 -3.78 10.94 -12.63
N ILE A 115 -4.59 10.53 -11.66
CA ILE A 115 -5.68 11.33 -11.09
C ILE A 115 -5.36 11.51 -9.61
N THR A 116 -5.28 12.75 -9.15
CA THR A 116 -4.93 13.06 -7.76
C THR A 116 -5.83 14.14 -7.17
N LYS A 117 -6.08 14.04 -5.86
CA LYS A 117 -6.77 15.08 -5.09
C LYS A 117 -5.85 16.26 -4.77
N HIS A 118 -4.53 16.06 -4.81
CA HIS A 118 -3.58 17.16 -4.67
C HIS A 118 -3.69 18.07 -5.90
N CYS A 119 -4.05 19.34 -5.68
CA CYS A 119 -4.37 20.27 -6.75
C CYS A 119 -3.40 21.45 -6.76
N LEU A 120 -2.62 21.61 -7.82
CA LEU A 120 -1.69 22.74 -7.95
C LEU A 120 -2.41 24.08 -8.01
N ARG A 121 -3.63 24.15 -8.58
CA ARG A 121 -4.43 25.38 -8.49
C ARG A 121 -4.72 25.76 -7.04
N PHE A 122 -4.98 24.79 -6.17
CA PHE A 122 -5.16 25.05 -4.74
C PHE A 122 -3.84 25.49 -4.10
N ALA A 123 -2.75 24.77 -4.35
CA ALA A 123 -1.43 25.09 -3.78
C ALA A 123 -0.94 26.50 -4.15
N PHE A 124 -1.26 26.99 -5.35
CA PHE A 124 -0.88 28.32 -5.83
C PHE A 124 -1.97 29.39 -5.64
N ASN A 125 -3.00 29.14 -4.82
CA ASN A 125 -4.12 30.08 -4.58
C ASN A 125 -4.89 30.49 -5.86
N LEU A 126 -4.89 29.64 -6.88
CA LEU A 126 -5.61 29.79 -8.15
C LEU A 126 -6.93 29.00 -8.17
N CYS A 127 -7.36 28.44 -7.04
CA CYS A 127 -8.55 27.58 -6.97
C CYS A 127 -9.84 28.41 -7.05
N PRO A 128 -10.73 28.14 -8.03
CA PRO A 128 -11.99 28.87 -8.17
C PRO A 128 -12.95 28.63 -6.98
N LYS A 129 -12.81 27.52 -6.25
CA LYS A 129 -13.62 27.24 -5.05
C LYS A 129 -13.24 28.11 -3.84
N GLN A 130 -11.99 28.59 -3.76
CA GLN A 130 -11.52 29.45 -2.67
C GLN A 130 -11.70 30.93 -2.99
N ALA A 131 -11.62 31.30 -4.26
CA ALA A 131 -11.77 32.68 -4.72
C ALA A 131 -13.25 33.12 -4.75
N LYS A 132 -13.85 33.37 -3.58
CA LYS A 132 -15.16 34.04 -3.48
C LYS A 132 -15.00 35.52 -3.87
N GLY A 133 -15.21 35.82 -5.16
CA GLY A 133 -15.70 37.15 -5.58
C GLY A 133 -14.79 38.09 -6.36
N ASN A 134 -13.46 37.89 -6.47
CA ASN A 134 -12.61 38.95 -7.08
C ASN A 134 -11.43 38.48 -7.95
N ILE A 135 -11.39 37.23 -8.41
CA ILE A 135 -10.37 36.82 -9.38
C ILE A 135 -11.04 36.51 -10.71
N LYS A 136 -10.71 37.30 -11.74
CA LYS A 136 -10.93 37.00 -13.17
C LYS A 136 -10.10 35.77 -13.63
N SER A 137 -10.00 34.71 -12.81
CA SER A 137 -9.22 33.49 -13.08
C SER A 137 -9.94 32.51 -14.01
N TRP A 138 -10.95 32.98 -14.75
CA TRP A 138 -11.69 32.15 -15.69
C TRP A 138 -10.79 31.56 -16.78
N LYS A 139 -9.64 32.18 -17.04
CA LYS A 139 -8.59 31.65 -17.92
C LYS A 139 -7.30 31.42 -17.13
N ALA A 140 -7.33 30.57 -16.11
CA ALA A 140 -6.10 30.06 -15.52
C ALA A 140 -5.27 29.38 -16.64
N THR A 141 -4.05 29.86 -16.84
CA THR A 141 -3.12 29.38 -17.85
C THR A 141 -3.01 27.85 -17.76
N PRO A 142 -2.99 27.12 -18.89
CA PRO A 142 -2.72 25.70 -18.89
C PRO A 142 -1.43 25.43 -18.10
N MET A 143 -1.51 24.54 -17.11
CA MET A 143 -0.33 24.13 -16.36
C MET A 143 0.21 22.84 -16.95
N GLN A 144 1.54 22.70 -16.92
CA GLN A 144 2.25 21.53 -17.40
C GLN A 144 3.26 21.10 -16.34
N LEU A 145 3.48 19.79 -16.22
CA LEU A 145 4.63 19.25 -15.50
C LEU A 145 5.75 19.03 -16.52
N VAL A 146 6.91 19.61 -16.23
CA VAL A 146 8.10 19.47 -17.09
C VAL A 146 9.12 18.64 -16.32
N HIS A 147 9.59 17.56 -16.93
CA HIS A 147 10.63 16.70 -16.38
C HIS A 147 11.60 16.28 -17.49
N GLY A 148 12.76 16.95 -17.55
CA GLY A 148 13.68 16.83 -18.69
C GLY A 148 12.98 17.23 -19.99
N ASP A 149 13.00 16.35 -20.99
CA ASP A 149 12.34 16.56 -22.29
C ASP A 149 10.83 16.21 -22.29
N GLU A 150 10.27 15.84 -21.12
CA GLU A 150 8.86 15.46 -21.00
C GLU A 150 8.02 16.64 -20.54
N VAL A 151 6.95 16.92 -21.28
CA VAL A 151 5.93 17.91 -20.94
C VAL A 151 4.59 17.20 -20.84
N LEU A 152 4.04 17.12 -19.62
CA LEU A 152 2.74 16.52 -19.34
C LEU A 152 1.72 17.61 -19.06
N THR A 153 0.57 17.56 -19.72
CA THR A 153 -0.47 18.58 -19.55
C THR A 153 -1.34 18.28 -18.35
N LEU A 154 -1.63 19.30 -17.54
CA LEU A 154 -2.52 19.17 -16.39
C LEU A 154 -3.94 19.64 -16.73
N LYS A 155 -4.92 18.77 -16.53
CA LYS A 155 -6.34 19.11 -16.55
C LYS A 155 -6.88 19.15 -15.12
N PHE A 156 -7.77 20.08 -14.83
CA PHE A 156 -8.33 20.27 -13.49
C PHE A 156 -9.85 20.12 -13.55
N ASP A 157 -10.36 19.07 -12.93
CA ASP A 157 -11.79 18.94 -12.70
C ASP A 157 -12.14 19.46 -11.30
N CYS A 158 -12.65 20.69 -11.27
CA CYS A 158 -12.99 21.33 -10.02
C CYS A 158 -14.22 20.71 -9.36
N ARG A 159 -15.08 19.95 -10.07
CA ARG A 159 -16.30 19.37 -9.48
C ARG A 159 -15.98 18.29 -8.44
N PRO A 160 -15.27 17.19 -8.77
CA PRO A 160 -14.78 16.20 -7.81
C PRO A 160 -13.47 16.59 -7.09
N CYS A 161 -12.95 17.81 -7.33
CA CYS A 161 -11.64 18.28 -6.85
C CYS A 161 -10.50 17.35 -7.27
N GLU A 162 -10.29 17.21 -8.57
CA GLU A 162 -9.25 16.34 -9.13
C GLU A 162 -8.34 17.10 -10.08
N MET A 163 -7.05 16.77 -10.01
CA MET A 163 -6.05 17.13 -11.00
C MET A 163 -5.67 15.87 -11.77
N HIS A 164 -5.78 15.95 -13.10
CA HIS A 164 -5.47 14.89 -14.02
C HIS A 164 -4.19 15.23 -14.75
N VAL A 165 -3.19 14.34 -14.65
CA VAL A 165 -1.98 14.40 -15.46
C VAL A 165 -2.27 13.66 -16.75
N ILE A 166 -2.27 14.39 -17.86
CA ILE A 166 -2.53 13.85 -19.18
C ILE A 166 -1.20 13.44 -19.81
N GLY A 167 -1.14 12.17 -20.23
CA GLY A 167 0.02 11.59 -20.88
C GLY A 167 -0.38 10.89 -22.18
N LYS A 168 0.58 10.80 -23.09
CA LYS A 168 0.49 10.00 -24.31
C LYS A 168 1.58 8.95 -24.28
N ILE A 169 1.23 7.72 -24.64
CA ILE A 169 2.21 6.62 -24.67
C ILE A 169 3.29 6.94 -25.71
N LYS A 170 4.56 6.76 -25.31
CA LYS A 170 5.69 7.04 -26.19
C LYS A 170 5.88 5.92 -27.22
N ASN A 171 6.29 6.28 -28.42
CA ASN A 171 6.53 5.32 -29.51
C ASN A 171 7.55 4.24 -29.15
N HIS A 172 8.58 4.57 -28.36
CA HIS A 172 9.56 3.56 -27.94
C HIS A 172 8.96 2.55 -26.94
N LEU A 173 8.03 2.96 -26.08
CA LEU A 173 7.32 2.06 -25.16
C LEU A 173 6.43 1.09 -25.95
N LEU A 174 5.78 1.56 -27.02
CA LEU A 174 5.02 0.68 -27.93
C LEU A 174 5.88 -0.41 -28.58
N LYS A 175 7.19 -0.18 -28.73
CA LYS A 175 8.14 -1.17 -29.26
C LYS A 175 8.69 -2.10 -28.18
N MET A 176 8.52 -1.78 -26.90
CA MET A 176 8.91 -2.65 -25.80
C MET A 176 7.89 -3.78 -25.63
N PRO A 177 8.33 -4.97 -25.21
CA PRO A 177 7.40 -6.06 -24.90
C PRO A 177 6.46 -5.63 -23.77
N GLN A 178 5.21 -6.08 -23.82
CA GLN A 178 4.24 -5.74 -22.81
C GLN A 178 4.65 -6.31 -21.44
N PRO A 179 4.36 -5.63 -20.33
CA PRO A 179 4.71 -6.13 -19.00
C PRO A 179 4.13 -7.53 -18.74
N GLY A 180 5.00 -8.50 -18.48
CA GLY A 180 4.56 -9.90 -18.27
C GLY A 180 4.30 -10.71 -19.55
N SER A 181 4.48 -10.12 -20.75
CA SER A 181 4.52 -10.89 -22.01
C SER A 181 5.86 -11.58 -22.21
N VAL A 182 6.92 -11.05 -21.61
CA VAL A 182 8.20 -11.77 -21.51
C VAL A 182 8.03 -12.83 -20.43
N VAL A 183 7.67 -14.04 -20.87
CA VAL A 183 7.87 -15.24 -20.08
C VAL A 183 9.39 -15.44 -20.03
N ALA A 184 10.09 -14.69 -19.17
CA ALA A 184 11.27 -15.27 -18.57
C ALA A 184 10.71 -16.45 -17.78
N SER A 185 10.73 -17.63 -18.40
CA SER A 185 10.43 -18.89 -17.75
C SER A 185 11.49 -19.09 -16.68
N VAL A 186 11.35 -18.37 -15.57
CA VAL A 186 12.08 -18.69 -14.36
C VAL A 186 11.45 -20.01 -13.93
N SER A 187 12.14 -21.10 -14.23
CA SER A 187 11.70 -22.42 -13.80
C SER A 187 11.51 -22.40 -12.28
N PRO A 188 10.64 -23.26 -11.73
CA PRO A 188 10.49 -23.38 -10.28
C PRO A 188 11.83 -23.52 -9.56
N GLU A 189 12.82 -24.21 -10.15
CA GLU A 189 14.17 -24.32 -9.60
C GLU A 189 14.94 -22.99 -9.61
N ALA A 190 14.80 -22.19 -10.68
CA ALA A 190 15.43 -20.87 -10.77
C ALA A 190 14.82 -19.88 -9.77
N LEU A 191 13.50 -19.94 -9.53
CA LEU A 191 12.82 -19.11 -8.54
C LEU A 191 13.19 -19.50 -7.11
N MET A 192 13.31 -20.81 -6.84
CA MET A 192 13.73 -21.33 -5.54
C MET A 192 15.15 -20.87 -5.16
N LYS A 193 16.04 -20.66 -6.14
CA LYS A 193 17.39 -20.14 -5.92
C LYS A 193 17.42 -18.66 -5.51
N THR A 194 16.41 -17.87 -5.88
CA THR A 194 16.32 -16.43 -5.54
C THR A 194 15.62 -16.18 -4.22
N LEU A 195 14.93 -17.19 -3.65
CA LEU A 195 14.29 -17.05 -2.35
C LEU A 195 15.36 -17.07 -1.24
N PRO A 196 15.28 -16.16 -0.25
CA PRO A 196 16.18 -16.20 0.90
C PRO A 196 16.04 -17.54 1.61
N LYS A 197 17.17 -18.25 1.80
CA LYS A 197 17.19 -19.52 2.54
C LYS A 197 16.57 -19.29 3.91
N ARG A 198 15.50 -20.04 4.24
CA ARG A 198 14.96 -20.10 5.60
C ARG A 198 16.11 -20.46 6.52
N ARG A 199 16.53 -19.53 7.37
CA ARG A 199 17.48 -19.81 8.45
C ARG A 199 16.74 -20.63 9.51
N GLY A 200 17.15 -21.89 9.67
CA GLY A 200 16.90 -22.72 10.85
C GLY A 200 15.49 -23.30 10.99
N VAL A 201 15.37 -24.60 10.70
CA VAL A 201 14.93 -25.55 11.73
C VAL A 201 16.21 -26.10 12.35
#